data_AF-A0A3D1EPY6-F1
#
_entry.id   AF-A0A3D1EPY6-F1
#
_cell.length_a   1.000
_cell.length_b   1.000
_cell.length_c   1.000
_cell.angle_alpha   90.00
_cell.angle_beta   90.00
_cell.angle_gamma   90.00
#
_symmetry.space_group_name_H-M   'P 1'
#
loop_
_entity.id
_entity.type
_entity.pdbx_description
1 polymer ?
#
loop_
_entity_poly.entity_id
_entity_poly.type
_entity_poly.pdbx_seq_one_letter_code
_entity_poly.pdbx_strand_id
1 'polypeptide(L)'
;HDHKYDPIPQSDYYAVKGIFESTETLYGTLAGPGNRMPSDLVPLPKAAEISHGADLPPAMRTFLERSRERSEANVERLTERLMVEGRDRVNPGQIRNNQQNAENIQTVLDRYDDQGRLLTSERKAMGATDRRVPIHSRFLARGELDEPRPLVKRSVPNMLAGSTAPQINPQQA
;
A
#
# COMPACT_ATOMS: atom_id res chain seq x y z
N HIS A 1 20.21 -15.52 38.50
CA HIS A 1 19.85 -16.03 37.17
C HIS A 1 20.80 -15.41 36.19
N ASP A 2 21.40 -16.21 35.31
CA ASP A 2 22.32 -15.71 34.30
C ASP A 2 21.52 -14.88 33.30
N HIS A 3 21.60 -13.56 33.44
CA HIS A 3 21.02 -12.64 32.47
C HIS A 3 21.92 -12.73 31.24
N LYS A 4 21.54 -13.58 30.28
CA LYS A 4 22.17 -13.67 28.96
C LYS A 4 22.46 -12.25 28.46
N TYR A 5 23.74 -11.89 28.40
CA TYR A 5 24.17 -10.67 27.77
C TYR A 5 23.88 -10.79 26.28
N ASP A 6 23.07 -9.88 25.74
CA ASP A 6 22.92 -9.76 24.31
C ASP A 6 24.23 -9.23 23.73
N PRO A 7 24.92 -9.98 22.84
CA PRO A 7 26.15 -9.52 22.24
C PRO A 7 25.93 -8.35 21.26
N ILE A 8 24.67 -8.08 20.86
CA ILE A 8 24.32 -6.95 20.00
C ILE A 8 23.95 -5.76 20.90
N PRO A 9 24.65 -4.61 20.78
CA PRO A 9 24.30 -3.44 21.57
C PRO A 9 22.91 -2.94 21.18
N GLN A 10 22.16 -2.43 22.17
CA GLN A 10 20.81 -1.91 21.94
C GLN A 10 20.76 -0.89 20.78
N SER A 11 21.82 -0.08 20.61
CA SER A 11 21.94 0.89 19.51
C SER A 11 21.80 0.26 18.13
N ASP A 12 22.29 -0.96 17.92
CA ASP A 12 22.26 -1.62 16.62
C ASP A 12 20.84 -2.04 16.25
N TYR A 13 20.02 -2.42 17.23
CA TYR A 13 18.58 -2.63 17.02
C TYR A 13 17.87 -1.35 16.58
N TYR A 14 18.22 -0.20 17.18
CA TYR A 14 17.66 1.09 16.77
C TYR A 14 18.19 1.57 15.42
N ALA A 15 19.42 1.19 15.06
CA ALA A 15 19.96 1.47 13.74
C ALA A 15 19.19 0.70 12.65
N VAL A 16 18.88 -0.58 12.89
CA VAL A 16 18.02 -1.39 12.00
C VAL A 16 16.57 -0.89 12.00
N LYS A 17 16.03 -0.50 13.16
CA LYS A 17 14.72 0.17 13.24
C LYS A 17 14.68 1.41 12.34
N GLY A 18 15.75 2.19 12.31
CA GLY A 18 15.89 3.33 11.41
C GLY A 18 15.86 2.95 9.92
N ILE A 19 16.33 1.75 9.53
CA ILE A 19 16.18 1.23 8.16
C ILE A 19 14.69 0.99 7.88
N PHE A 20 13.99 0.24 8.72
CA PHE A 20 12.56 -0.03 8.52
C PHE A 20 11.70 1.22 8.60
N GLU A 21 12.01 2.16 9.50
CA GLU A 21 11.40 3.48 9.54
C GLU A 21 11.77 4.35 8.33
N SER A 22 12.82 4.01 7.58
CA SER A 22 13.13 4.64 6.30
C SER A 22 12.53 3.92 5.11
N THR A 23 11.83 2.81 5.30
CA THR A 23 11.27 2.01 4.20
C THR A 23 9.77 2.25 4.11
N GLU A 24 9.29 2.38 2.87
CA GLU A 24 7.88 2.42 2.53
C GLU A 24 7.48 1.09 1.90
N THR A 25 6.52 0.40 2.50
CA THR A 25 5.98 -0.84 1.94
C THR A 25 4.76 -0.53 1.09
N LEU A 26 4.78 -1.01 -0.14
CA LEU A 26 3.81 -0.75 -1.19
C LEU A 26 3.03 -2.03 -1.46
N TYR A 27 1.93 -2.21 -0.74
CA TYR A 27 1.08 -3.41 -0.73
C TYR A 27 0.04 -3.42 -1.86
N GLY A 28 -0.30 -2.28 -2.44
CA GLY A 28 -1.37 -2.17 -3.44
C GLY A 28 -2.78 -2.31 -2.90
N THR A 29 -3.03 -1.83 -1.69
CA THR A 29 -4.32 -1.97 -1.02
C THR A 29 -5.07 -0.63 -1.00
N LEU A 30 -6.39 -0.69 -1.23
CA LEU A 30 -7.26 0.47 -1.20
C LEU A 30 -7.68 0.83 0.24
N ALA A 31 -7.92 2.11 0.49
CA ALA A 31 -8.42 2.58 1.79
C ALA A 31 -9.81 2.00 2.09
N GLY A 32 -10.07 1.65 3.35
CA GLY A 32 -11.38 1.14 3.75
C GLY A 32 -11.52 0.93 5.26
N PRO A 33 -12.71 0.56 5.76
CA PRO A 33 -12.98 0.45 7.20
C PRO A 33 -12.06 -0.50 7.98
N GLY A 34 -11.41 -1.45 7.29
CA GLY A 34 -10.42 -2.37 7.86
C GLY A 34 -8.97 -2.10 7.43
N ASN A 35 -8.73 -1.16 6.51
CA ASN A 35 -7.40 -0.86 6.01
C ASN A 35 -6.98 0.58 6.36
N ARG A 36 -6.22 0.70 7.45
CA ARG A 36 -5.69 1.98 7.94
C ARG A 36 -4.36 2.38 7.32
N MET A 37 -3.75 1.49 6.53
CA MET A 37 -2.45 1.70 5.88
C MET A 37 -2.54 1.35 4.39
N PRO A 38 -3.41 2.04 3.61
CA PRO A 38 -3.42 1.88 2.17
C PRO A 38 -2.08 2.32 1.59
N SER A 39 -1.68 1.68 0.49
CA SER A 39 -0.45 2.01 -0.22
C SER A 39 -0.57 1.58 -1.67
N ASP A 40 0.15 2.28 -2.54
CA ASP A 40 0.20 1.96 -3.96
C ASP A 40 1.03 0.68 -4.22
N LEU A 41 1.13 0.30 -5.49
CA LEU A 41 2.07 -0.71 -5.97
C LEU A 41 3.27 -0.02 -6.63
N VAL A 42 4.41 -0.71 -6.68
CA VAL A 42 5.59 -0.24 -7.40
C VAL A 42 5.37 -0.40 -8.91
N PRO A 43 5.44 0.68 -9.72
CA PRO A 43 5.38 0.58 -11.17
C PRO A 43 6.63 -0.13 -11.71
N LEU A 44 6.43 -1.06 -12.63
CA LEU A 44 7.51 -1.81 -13.24
C LEU A 44 8.05 -1.07 -14.48
N PRO A 45 9.36 -1.13 -14.75
CA PRO A 45 9.93 -0.55 -15.96
C PRO A 45 9.27 -1.10 -17.22
N LYS A 46 9.04 -0.26 -18.23
CA LYS A 46 8.44 -0.68 -19.52
C LYS A 46 9.24 -1.80 -20.21
N ALA A 47 10.55 -1.80 -20.01
CA ALA A 47 11.50 -2.78 -20.55
C ALA A 47 11.47 -4.13 -19.82
N ALA A 48 10.75 -4.25 -18.70
CA ALA A 48 10.62 -5.53 -18.02
C ALA A 48 9.86 -6.52 -18.93
N GLU A 49 10.48 -7.66 -19.22
CA GLU A 49 9.92 -8.77 -20.02
C GLU A 49 8.94 -9.60 -19.18
N ILE A 50 7.87 -8.95 -18.72
CA ILE A 50 6.81 -9.57 -17.93
C ILE A 50 5.51 -9.63 -18.73
N SER A 51 4.72 -10.67 -18.46
CA SER A 51 3.36 -10.76 -18.98
C SER A 51 2.55 -9.52 -18.56
N HIS A 52 1.68 -9.05 -19.45
CA HIS A 52 0.85 -7.86 -19.22
C HIS A 52 -0.28 -8.10 -18.20
N GLY A 53 -0.36 -9.28 -17.60
CA GLY A 53 -1.51 -9.70 -16.79
C GLY A 53 -2.63 -10.26 -17.66
N ALA A 54 -3.78 -10.54 -17.05
CA ALA A 54 -4.94 -11.06 -17.75
C ALA A 54 -5.74 -9.91 -18.37
N ASP A 55 -6.12 -10.06 -19.64
CA ASP A 55 -7.08 -9.18 -20.30
C ASP A 55 -8.46 -9.30 -19.64
N LEU A 56 -9.22 -8.19 -19.67
CA LEU A 56 -10.60 -8.13 -19.23
C LEU A 56 -11.52 -8.67 -20.34
N PRO A 57 -12.19 -9.83 -20.14
CA PRO A 57 -13.08 -10.38 -21.18
C PRO A 57 -14.24 -9.41 -21.48
N PRO A 58 -14.72 -9.31 -22.73
CA PRO A 58 -15.81 -8.40 -23.10
C PRO A 58 -17.11 -8.60 -22.30
N ALA A 59 -17.42 -9.85 -21.95
CA ALA A 59 -18.57 -10.19 -21.11
C ALA A 59 -18.41 -9.64 -19.67
N MET A 60 -17.18 -9.68 -19.12
CA MET A 60 -16.88 -9.13 -17.80
C MET A 60 -16.91 -7.61 -17.82
N ARG A 61 -16.35 -6.97 -18.86
CA ARG A 61 -16.45 -5.52 -19.06
C ARG A 61 -17.91 -5.05 -19.07
N THR A 62 -18.73 -5.68 -19.91
CA THR A 62 -20.19 -5.39 -19.98
C THR A 62 -20.87 -5.57 -18.62
N PHE A 63 -20.51 -6.63 -17.89
CA PHE A 63 -21.07 -6.88 -16.55
C PHE A 63 -20.69 -5.77 -15.56
N LEU A 64 -19.42 -5.36 -15.52
CA LEU A 64 -18.93 -4.30 -14.65
C LEU A 64 -19.58 -2.96 -14.98
N GLU A 65 -19.64 -2.58 -16.26
CA GLU A 65 -20.28 -1.35 -16.72
C GLU A 65 -21.76 -1.30 -16.30
N ARG A 66 -22.53 -2.37 -16.54
CA ARG A 66 -23.94 -2.45 -16.09
C ARG A 66 -24.08 -2.41 -14.56
N SER A 67 -23.13 -2.98 -13.83
CA SER A 67 -23.13 -2.98 -12.36
C SER A 67 -22.85 -1.56 -11.82
N ARG A 68 -21.94 -0.83 -12.47
CA ARG A 68 -21.67 0.59 -12.19
C ARG A 68 -22.91 1.43 -12.46
N GLU A 69 -23.49 1.34 -13.66
CA GLU A 69 -24.71 2.08 -14.05
C GLU A 69 -25.85 1.83 -13.06
N ARG A 70 -26.07 0.58 -12.63
CA ARG A 70 -27.07 0.24 -11.62
C ARG A 70 -26.80 0.89 -10.27
N SER A 71 -25.52 0.95 -9.88
CA SER A 71 -25.12 1.58 -8.62
C SER A 71 -25.36 3.10 -8.67
N GLU A 72 -25.02 3.74 -9.79
CA GLU A 72 -25.27 5.18 -10.03
C GLU A 72 -26.78 5.49 -10.05
N ALA A 73 -27.58 4.69 -10.76
CA ALA A 73 -29.04 4.84 -10.75
C ALA A 73 -29.64 4.65 -9.35
N ASN A 74 -29.07 3.76 -8.53
CA ASN A 74 -29.47 3.61 -7.13
C ASN A 74 -29.11 4.84 -6.29
N VAL A 75 -27.94 5.46 -6.52
CA VAL A 75 -27.55 6.70 -5.85
C VAL A 75 -28.55 7.80 -6.14
N GLU A 76 -28.89 8.01 -7.41
CA GLU A 76 -29.87 9.01 -7.85
C GLU A 76 -31.23 8.75 -7.19
N ARG A 77 -31.80 7.56 -7.39
CA ARG A 77 -33.10 7.16 -6.83
C ARG A 77 -33.18 7.28 -5.31
N LEU A 78 -32.13 6.86 -4.59
CA LEU A 78 -32.09 6.94 -3.13
C LEU A 78 -31.90 8.38 -2.65
N THR A 79 -31.19 9.21 -3.40
CA THR A 79 -31.01 10.63 -3.08
C THR A 79 -32.33 11.38 -3.20
N GLU A 80 -33.09 11.15 -4.28
CA GLU A 80 -34.43 11.71 -4.46
C GLU A 80 -35.38 11.26 -3.34
N ARG A 81 -35.42 9.95 -3.06
CA ARG A 81 -36.24 9.43 -1.96
C ARG A 81 -35.82 10.01 -0.61
N LEU A 82 -34.54 10.21 -0.36
CA LEU A 82 -34.07 10.83 0.88
C LEU A 82 -34.54 12.28 1.01
N MET A 83 -34.58 13.03 -0.10
CA MET A 83 -35.09 14.40 -0.12
C MET A 83 -36.60 14.47 0.15
N VAL A 84 -37.37 13.52 -0.38
CA VAL A 84 -38.85 13.49 -0.25
C VAL A 84 -39.33 12.83 1.05
N GLU A 85 -38.76 11.67 1.39
CA GLU A 85 -39.22 10.80 2.48
C GLU A 85 -38.45 11.02 3.80
N GLY A 86 -37.28 11.67 3.75
CA GLY A 86 -36.43 11.94 4.91
C GLY A 86 -35.63 10.73 5.41
N ARG A 87 -34.77 10.98 6.42
CA ARG A 87 -33.83 9.98 6.97
C ARG A 87 -34.51 8.83 7.71
N ASP A 88 -35.76 9.01 8.16
CA ASP A 88 -36.51 7.99 8.88
C ASP A 88 -36.88 6.81 7.98
N ARG A 89 -37.01 7.05 6.66
CA ARG A 89 -37.35 6.02 5.67
C ARG A 89 -36.19 5.62 4.76
N VAL A 90 -35.19 6.49 4.59
CA VAL A 90 -34.04 6.24 3.72
C VAL A 90 -32.75 6.36 4.50
N ASN A 91 -31.98 5.28 4.54
CA ASN A 91 -30.67 5.26 5.19
C ASN A 91 -29.60 5.88 4.28
N PRO A 92 -28.97 7.02 4.65
CA PRO A 92 -27.91 7.65 3.86
C PRO A 92 -26.66 6.78 3.68
N GLY A 93 -26.46 5.75 4.52
CA GLY A 93 -25.41 4.76 4.34
C GLY A 93 -25.57 3.95 3.05
N GLN A 94 -26.80 3.70 2.59
CA GLN A 94 -27.02 2.99 1.33
C GLN A 94 -26.53 3.82 0.14
N ILE A 95 -26.70 5.15 0.17
CA ILE A 95 -26.20 6.06 -0.86
C ILE A 95 -24.68 5.98 -0.92
N ARG A 96 -24.01 6.16 0.23
CA ARG A 96 -22.53 6.07 0.31
C ARG A 96 -22.00 4.72 -0.17
N ASN A 97 -22.67 3.63 0.18
CA ASN A 97 -22.25 2.29 -0.25
C ASN A 97 -22.39 2.11 -1.77
N ASN A 98 -23.46 2.61 -2.39
CA ASN A 98 -23.61 2.55 -3.86
C ASN A 98 -22.61 3.47 -4.57
N GLN A 99 -22.33 4.66 -4.01
CA GLN A 99 -21.29 5.57 -4.50
C GLN A 99 -19.92 4.88 -4.48
N GLN A 100 -19.51 4.33 -3.34
CA GLN A 100 -18.23 3.63 -3.21
C GLN A 100 -18.15 2.41 -4.14
N ASN A 101 -19.25 1.68 -4.32
CA ASN A 101 -19.29 0.56 -5.25
C ASN A 101 -19.06 1.01 -6.71
N ALA A 102 -19.73 2.08 -7.15
CA ALA A 102 -19.54 2.64 -8.49
C ALA A 102 -18.08 3.10 -8.72
N GLU A 103 -17.50 3.81 -7.75
CA GLU A 103 -16.10 4.27 -7.79
C GLU A 103 -15.10 3.11 -7.84
N ASN A 104 -15.33 2.06 -7.04
CA ASN A 104 -14.49 0.86 -7.04
C ASN A 104 -14.53 0.13 -8.39
N ILE A 105 -15.72 0.00 -9.00
CA ILE A 105 -15.88 -0.60 -10.32
C ILE A 105 -15.16 0.26 -11.38
N GLN A 106 -15.32 1.57 -11.32
CA GLN A 106 -14.65 2.48 -12.25
C GLN A 106 -13.12 2.34 -12.15
N THR A 107 -12.58 2.28 -10.93
CA THR A 107 -11.16 2.07 -10.66
C THR A 107 -10.62 0.75 -11.26
N VAL A 108 -11.48 -0.27 -11.42
CA VAL A 108 -11.10 -1.52 -12.11
C VAL A 108 -11.14 -1.31 -13.63
N LEU A 109 -12.19 -0.68 -14.16
CA LEU A 109 -12.33 -0.42 -15.60
C LEU A 109 -11.20 0.46 -16.15
N ASP A 110 -10.77 1.47 -15.38
CA ASP A 110 -9.69 2.41 -15.75
C ASP A 110 -8.32 1.74 -15.94
N ARG A 111 -8.16 0.48 -15.50
CA ARG A 111 -6.92 -0.28 -15.67
C ARG A 111 -6.75 -0.85 -17.07
N TYR A 112 -7.80 -0.82 -17.88
CA TYR A 112 -7.86 -1.48 -19.17
C TYR A 112 -8.16 -0.49 -20.29
N ASP A 113 -7.58 -0.71 -21.46
CA ASP A 113 -7.95 0.01 -22.68
C ASP A 113 -9.32 -0.43 -23.22
N ASP A 114 -9.80 0.23 -24.28
CA ASP A 114 -11.11 -0.04 -24.89
C ASP A 114 -11.25 -1.48 -25.42
N GLN A 115 -10.14 -2.18 -25.68
CA GLN A 115 -10.13 -3.58 -26.12
C GLN A 115 -10.06 -4.56 -24.94
N GLY A 116 -10.02 -4.06 -23.71
CA GLY A 116 -9.91 -4.89 -22.50
C GLY A 116 -8.49 -5.31 -22.18
N ARG A 117 -7.45 -4.72 -22.80
CA ARG A 117 -6.06 -5.03 -22.49
C ARG A 117 -5.59 -4.23 -21.31
N LEU A 118 -4.87 -4.86 -20.39
CA LEU A 118 -4.33 -4.15 -19.22
C LEU A 118 -3.35 -3.07 -19.67
N LEU A 119 -3.52 -1.84 -19.17
CA LEU A 119 -2.65 -0.73 -19.50
C LEU A 119 -1.22 -1.02 -19.03
N THR A 120 -0.23 -0.58 -19.82
CA THR A 120 1.18 -0.75 -19.44
C THR A 120 1.52 -0.01 -18.13
N SER A 121 0.81 1.08 -17.81
CA SER A 121 0.94 1.79 -16.53
C SER A 121 0.50 0.95 -15.33
N GLU A 122 -0.34 -0.06 -15.54
CA GLU A 122 -0.84 -0.97 -14.50
C GLU A 122 0.04 -2.21 -14.33
N ARG A 123 1.17 -2.30 -15.04
CA ARG A 123 2.24 -3.23 -14.69
C ARG A 123 2.89 -2.77 -13.40
N LYS A 124 2.38 -3.29 -12.29
CA LYS A 124 2.84 -2.95 -10.95
C LYS A 124 3.02 -4.22 -10.13
N ALA A 125 3.86 -4.15 -9.10
CA ALA A 125 4.08 -5.25 -8.16
C ALA A 125 4.10 -4.73 -6.72
N MET A 126 3.84 -5.64 -5.77
CA MET A 126 4.11 -5.34 -4.37
C MET A 126 5.61 -5.19 -4.17
N GLY A 127 6.01 -4.27 -3.29
CA GLY A 127 7.42 -4.05 -3.04
C GLY A 127 7.67 -3.12 -1.87
N ALA A 128 8.94 -2.77 -1.71
CA ALA A 128 9.37 -1.79 -0.73
C ALA A 128 10.34 -0.81 -1.40
N THR A 129 10.22 0.46 -1.04
CA THR A 129 11.09 1.53 -1.53
C THR A 129 11.67 2.29 -0.36
N ASP A 130 12.78 2.97 -0.60
CA ASP A 130 13.29 3.94 0.37
C ASP A 130 12.38 5.18 0.39
N ARG A 131 12.08 5.66 1.60
CA ARG A 131 11.46 6.96 1.80
C ARG A 131 12.37 8.04 1.26
N ARG A 132 11.75 9.06 0.65
CA ARG A 132 12.44 10.26 0.14
C ARG A 132 13.30 10.93 1.22
N VAL A 133 12.85 10.91 2.47
CA VAL A 133 13.60 11.42 3.62
C VAL A 133 13.91 10.25 4.56
N PRO A 134 15.19 9.85 4.66
CA PRO A 134 15.68 8.93 5.68
C PRO A 134 15.23 9.27 7.09
N ILE A 135 14.85 8.26 7.88
CA ILE A 135 14.53 8.41 9.29
C ILE A 135 15.67 7.82 10.14
N HIS A 136 16.07 8.57 11.17
CA HIS A 136 16.92 8.07 12.24
C HIS A 136 16.03 7.71 13.43
N SER A 137 16.34 6.60 14.09
CA SER A 137 15.44 6.09 15.12
C SER A 137 15.73 6.73 16.46
N ARG A 138 14.68 7.09 17.20
CA ARG A 138 14.81 7.53 18.60
C ARG A 138 15.20 6.36 19.47
N PHE A 139 16.39 6.39 20.08
CA PHE A 139 16.79 5.39 21.07
C PHE A 139 15.96 5.55 22.33
N LEU A 140 15.43 4.44 22.84
CA LEU A 140 14.73 4.39 24.12
C LEU A 140 15.52 3.51 25.08
N ALA A 141 15.91 4.05 26.22
CA ALA A 141 16.66 3.26 27.19
C ALA A 141 15.81 2.08 27.66
N ARG A 142 16.34 0.85 27.48
CA ARG A 142 15.61 -0.41 27.73
C ARG A 142 14.29 -0.59 26.96
N GLY A 143 13.99 0.29 25.99
CA GLY A 143 12.73 0.26 25.23
C GLY A 143 11.61 1.12 25.83
N GLU A 144 11.88 1.82 26.93
CA GLU A 144 10.86 2.60 27.65
C GLU A 144 10.51 3.91 26.90
N LEU A 145 9.23 4.08 26.56
CA LEU A 145 8.74 5.20 25.74
C LEU A 145 8.96 6.58 26.40
N ASP A 146 9.04 6.62 27.73
CA ASP A 146 9.27 7.80 28.56
C ASP A 146 10.75 8.05 28.87
N GLU A 147 11.66 7.17 28.43
CA GLU A 147 13.12 7.36 28.52
C GLU A 147 13.79 7.60 27.15
N PRO A 148 13.40 8.66 26.39
CA PRO A 148 14.01 8.95 25.10
C PRO A 148 15.45 9.45 25.25
N ARG A 149 16.33 8.96 24.37
CA ARG A 149 17.73 9.37 24.26
C ARG A 149 18.00 9.97 22.86
N PRO A 150 19.23 10.37 22.52
CA PRO A 150 19.55 10.87 21.18
C PRO A 150 19.15 9.90 20.05
N LEU A 151 19.01 10.45 18.84
CA LEU A 151 18.72 9.65 17.65
C LEU A 151 19.91 8.75 17.31
N VAL A 152 19.63 7.54 16.85
CA VAL A 152 20.61 6.61 16.30
C VAL A 152 20.49 6.62 14.78
N LYS A 153 21.63 6.85 14.11
CA LYS A 153 21.72 6.79 12.66
C LYS A 153 21.35 5.39 12.18
N ARG A 154 20.55 5.30 11.12
CA ARG A 154 20.26 4.01 10.47
C ARG A 154 21.55 3.34 10.00
N SER A 155 21.70 2.06 10.28
CA SER A 155 22.82 1.25 9.83
C SER A 155 22.49 -0.24 10.00
N VAL A 156 23.35 -1.08 9.45
CA VAL A 156 23.39 -2.50 9.80
C VAL A 156 24.09 -2.69 11.15
N PRO A 157 23.85 -3.80 11.88
CA PRO A 157 24.57 -4.11 13.10
C PRO A 157 26.09 -4.12 12.88
N ASN A 158 26.84 -3.59 13.84
CA ASN A 158 28.29 -3.43 13.74
C ASN A 158 29.01 -4.76 13.53
N MET A 159 28.51 -5.87 14.09
CA MET A 159 29.07 -7.20 13.87
C MET A 159 28.95 -7.69 12.42
N LEU A 160 28.03 -7.13 11.64
CA LEU A 160 27.85 -7.42 10.20
C LEU A 160 28.51 -6.37 9.31
N ALA A 161 28.92 -5.23 9.89
CA ALA A 161 29.62 -4.17 9.17
C ALA A 161 31.07 -4.60 8.92
N GLY A 162 31.29 -5.40 7.88
CA GLY A 162 32.63 -5.68 7.37
C GLY A 162 33.33 -4.41 6.87
N SER A 163 34.67 -4.44 6.80
CA SER A 163 35.48 -3.31 6.31
C SER A 163 35.34 -3.05 4.82
N THR A 164 34.72 -3.96 4.07
CA THR A 164 34.51 -3.87 2.63
C THR A 164 33.02 -3.94 2.32
N ALA A 165 32.55 -3.02 1.46
CA ALA A 165 31.22 -3.14 0.89
C ALA A 165 31.12 -4.46 0.10
N PRO A 166 30.09 -5.28 0.30
CA PRO A 166 29.91 -6.49 -0.48
C PRO A 166 29.76 -6.12 -1.96
N GLN A 167 30.53 -6.78 -2.82
CA GLN A 167 30.38 -6.62 -4.26
C GLN A 167 29.15 -7.39 -4.72
N ILE A 168 28.20 -6.70 -5.36
CA ILE A 168 27.09 -7.36 -6.05
C ILE A 168 27.68 -8.00 -7.30
N ASN A 169 27.58 -9.32 -7.43
CA ASN A 169 28.00 -10.01 -8.64
C ASN A 169 27.08 -9.57 -9.80
N PRO A 170 27.61 -8.94 -10.86
CA PRO A 170 26.79 -8.49 -11.99
C PRO A 170 26.11 -9.63 -12.76
N GLN A 171 26.51 -10.89 -12.53
CA GLN A 171 25.88 -12.08 -13.11
C GLN A 171 24.70 -12.61 -12.27
N GLN A 172 24.43 -12.04 -11.10
CA GLN A 172 23.32 -12.39 -10.22
C GLN A 172 22.14 -11.41 -10.31
N ALA A 173 22.22 -10.41 -11.19
CA ALA A 173 21.20 -9.38 -11.41
C ALA A 173 20.42 -9.63 -12.71
#